data_AF-A0A963Y696-F1
#
_entry.id   AF-A0A963Y696-F1
#
_cell.length_a   1.000
_cell.length_b   1.000
_cell.length_c   1.000
_cell.angle_alpha   90.00
_cell.angle_beta   90.00
_cell.angle_gamma   90.00
#
_symmetry.space_group_name_H-M   'P 1'
#
loop_
_entity.id
_entity.type
_entity.pdbx_description
1 polymer ?
#
loop_
_entity_poly.entity_id
_entity_poly.type
_entity_poly.pdbx_seq_one_letter_code
_entity_poly.pdbx_strand_id
1 'polypeptide(L)'
;LASRVDRRGTRWQIAALPFGGYVKFLGDANAASAGADDTTMARLSESERRHTMHGAPLWARAATVFAGPFFNFILSSVIFSGFVLVQGIADGSPTIVSVKPLPVEGITLLPGDRVTSVEGTPVESYQAFAEAAVAVEPKPLVSYGVERNGTAMDVMGPQAFPPLISGVAPKSAAMDAGLQGGDVILSVDGTDIYRFEEMRERAMGSSGAPLALAVWRAGDTFDTTLTPRERPVQTEDGGFEMTWQIGIYGDSAFEPQVRSATPWEVVSLGVQATADSILVTISSLAAIVGGAISSCSISGAIGIAQAAGAAASQGWAYFIGLVASLSVAIGFLNLLPIPVLDGGHLIFHAYEWARGKPPSDRMMNLAMTAGLVVVLSLMIFGLSNDIFCT
;
A
#
# COMPACT_ATOMS: atom_id res chain seq x y z
N LEU A 1 13.91 -21.41 -19.31
CA LEU A 1 12.64 -21.62 -20.03
C LEU A 1 12.74 -21.11 -21.45
N ALA A 2 13.12 -19.85 -21.67
CA ALA A 2 13.40 -19.33 -23.01
C ALA A 2 14.55 -18.33 -22.95
N SER A 3 15.33 -18.20 -24.04
CA SER A 3 16.30 -17.13 -24.19
C SER A 3 16.30 -16.59 -25.62
N ARG A 4 16.55 -15.29 -25.76
CA ARG A 4 16.64 -14.58 -27.04
C ARG A 4 17.72 -13.52 -26.97
N VAL A 5 18.49 -13.37 -28.04
CA VAL A 5 19.44 -12.26 -28.19
C VAL A 5 18.81 -11.21 -29.11
N ASP A 6 18.83 -9.95 -28.68
CA ASP A 6 18.31 -8.83 -29.48
C ASP A 6 19.34 -8.29 -30.48
N ARG A 7 18.93 -7.29 -31.29
CA ARG A 7 19.79 -6.67 -32.30
C ARG A 7 20.98 -5.90 -31.72
N ARG A 8 20.96 -5.61 -30.41
CA ARG A 8 22.02 -4.90 -29.68
C ARG A 8 22.93 -5.87 -28.91
N GLY A 9 22.70 -7.19 -29.04
CA GLY A 9 23.50 -8.23 -28.39
C GLY A 9 23.08 -8.56 -26.96
N THR A 10 22.00 -7.97 -26.44
CA THR A 10 21.51 -8.28 -25.09
C THR A 10 20.79 -9.62 -25.11
N ARG A 11 21.18 -10.52 -24.18
CA ARG A 11 20.50 -11.80 -23.97
C ARG A 11 19.39 -11.64 -22.95
N TRP A 12 18.16 -11.77 -23.41
CA TRP A 12 16.95 -11.86 -22.60
C TRP A 12 16.71 -13.33 -22.24
N GLN A 13 16.53 -13.65 -20.97
CA GLN A 13 16.34 -15.03 -20.51
C GLN A 13 15.28 -15.12 -19.41
N ILE A 14 14.32 -16.02 -19.58
CA ILE A 14 13.37 -16.43 -18.54
C ILE A 14 13.91 -17.73 -17.93
N ALA A 15 14.34 -17.66 -16.67
CA ALA A 15 14.81 -18.81 -15.92
C ALA A 15 13.63 -19.69 -15.44
N ALA A 16 13.90 -20.96 -15.13
CA ALA A 16 12.88 -21.86 -14.58
C ALA A 16 12.62 -21.62 -13.09
N LEU A 17 13.60 -21.07 -12.36
CA LEU A 17 13.49 -20.79 -10.93
C LEU A 17 13.11 -19.32 -10.72
N PRO A 18 12.07 -19.03 -9.92
CA PRO A 18 11.55 -17.68 -9.69
C PRO A 18 12.31 -16.96 -8.57
N PHE A 19 13.65 -17.03 -8.56
CA PHE A 19 14.48 -16.36 -7.54
C PHE A 19 14.75 -14.87 -7.85
N GLY A 20 13.90 -14.26 -8.67
CA GLY A 20 14.06 -12.89 -9.15
C GLY A 20 14.79 -12.76 -10.49
N GLY A 21 14.89 -11.54 -10.98
CA GLY A 21 15.62 -11.17 -12.19
C GLY A 21 16.91 -10.44 -11.85
N TYR A 22 17.91 -10.55 -12.72
CA TYR A 22 19.14 -9.76 -12.64
C TYR A 22 19.61 -9.34 -14.03
N VAL A 23 20.42 -8.30 -14.08
CA VAL A 23 21.13 -7.86 -15.29
C VAL A 23 22.61 -8.10 -15.05
N LYS A 24 23.26 -8.87 -15.93
CA LYS A 24 24.72 -9.01 -15.93
C LYS A 24 25.30 -8.17 -17.03
N PHE A 25 26.16 -7.22 -16.69
CA PHE A 25 26.79 -6.35 -17.68
C PHE A 25 27.99 -7.04 -18.34
N LEU A 26 28.29 -6.60 -19.56
CA LEU A 26 29.50 -7.02 -20.26
C LEU A 26 30.73 -6.62 -19.43
N GLY A 27 31.63 -7.56 -19.18
CA GLY A 27 32.83 -7.32 -18.37
C GLY A 27 32.65 -7.53 -16.86
N ASP A 28 31.47 -7.94 -16.38
CA ASP A 28 31.28 -8.30 -14.97
C ASP A 28 31.77 -9.73 -14.66
N ALA A 29 32.48 -9.87 -13.54
CA ALA A 29 32.96 -11.15 -13.04
C ALA A 29 31.80 -12.10 -12.65
N ASN A 30 30.73 -11.58 -12.04
CA ASN A 30 29.59 -12.38 -11.58
C ASN A 30 28.26 -11.63 -11.72
N ALA A 31 27.16 -12.29 -11.37
CA ALA A 31 25.80 -11.74 -11.46
C ALA A 31 25.50 -10.63 -10.45
N ALA A 32 26.33 -10.48 -9.41
CA ALA A 32 26.22 -9.42 -8.41
C ALA A 32 27.03 -8.17 -8.81
N SER A 33 27.60 -8.14 -10.02
CA SER A 33 28.48 -7.07 -10.52
C SER A 33 29.62 -6.70 -9.56
N ALA A 34 30.05 -7.65 -8.72
CA ALA A 34 31.09 -7.46 -7.73
C ALA A 34 32.47 -7.61 -8.40
N GLY A 35 32.85 -6.58 -9.16
CA GLY A 35 34.15 -6.47 -9.81
C GLY A 35 34.16 -6.78 -11.30
N ALA A 36 35.25 -6.36 -11.94
CA ALA A 36 35.50 -6.57 -13.35
C ALA A 36 36.11 -7.96 -13.61
N ASP A 37 35.71 -8.60 -14.70
CA ASP A 37 36.44 -9.74 -15.25
C ASP A 37 37.64 -9.20 -16.03
N ASP A 38 38.80 -9.16 -15.38
CA ASP A 38 40.05 -8.66 -15.96
C ASP A 38 40.42 -9.33 -17.28
N THR A 39 40.08 -10.62 -17.44
CA THR A 39 40.40 -11.37 -18.66
C THR A 39 39.52 -10.96 -19.83
N THR A 40 38.24 -10.69 -19.56
CA THR A 40 37.30 -10.17 -20.55
C THR A 40 37.62 -8.70 -20.85
N MET A 41 37.86 -7.88 -19.83
CA MET A 41 38.18 -6.46 -19.98
C MET A 41 39.47 -6.22 -20.77
N ALA A 42 40.49 -7.06 -20.59
CA ALA A 42 41.75 -6.99 -21.34
C ALA A 42 41.56 -7.21 -22.86
N ARG A 43 40.55 -7.98 -23.27
CA ARG A 43 40.28 -8.33 -24.67
C ARG A 43 39.38 -7.33 -25.41
N LEU A 44 38.72 -6.43 -24.69
CA LEU A 44 37.84 -5.41 -25.27
C LEU A 44 38.65 -4.24 -25.83
N SER A 45 38.30 -3.77 -27.02
CA SER A 45 38.77 -2.51 -27.59
C SER A 45 38.32 -1.31 -26.73
N GLU A 46 38.95 -0.15 -26.91
CA GLU A 46 38.63 1.06 -26.12
C GLU A 46 37.16 1.50 -26.29
N SER A 47 36.60 1.35 -27.50
CA SER A 47 35.18 1.61 -27.77
C SER A 47 34.27 0.59 -27.09
N GLU A 48 34.64 -0.68 -27.04
CA GLU A 48 33.89 -1.73 -26.34
C GLU A 48 33.95 -1.59 -24.82
N ARG A 49 35.11 -1.17 -24.27
CA ARG A 49 35.27 -0.88 -22.84
C ARG A 49 34.33 0.22 -22.36
N ARG A 50 34.05 1.23 -23.18
CA ARG A 50 33.07 2.28 -22.83
C ARG A 50 31.62 1.77 -22.72
N HIS A 51 31.33 0.60 -23.28
CA HIS A 51 30.02 -0.05 -23.16
C HIS A 51 29.92 -1.02 -21.97
N THR A 52 30.97 -1.13 -21.14
CA THR A 52 30.93 -1.91 -19.88
C THR A 52 30.62 -1.02 -18.69
N MET A 53 30.12 -1.61 -17.60
CA MET A 53 29.93 -0.86 -16.35
C MET A 53 31.22 -0.30 -15.80
N HIS A 54 32.36 -0.97 -15.99
CA HIS A 54 33.64 -0.53 -15.45
C HIS A 54 34.30 0.58 -16.28
N GLY A 55 34.08 0.60 -17.61
CA GLY A 55 34.67 1.59 -18.51
C GLY A 55 33.74 2.73 -18.94
N ALA A 56 32.45 2.69 -18.58
CA ALA A 56 31.50 3.77 -18.82
C ALA A 56 31.84 5.03 -17.99
N PRO A 57 31.51 6.23 -18.49
CA PRO A 57 31.69 7.46 -17.72
C PRO A 57 30.83 7.44 -16.44
N LEU A 58 31.29 8.16 -15.41
CA LEU A 58 30.69 8.14 -14.07
C LEU A 58 29.18 8.39 -14.06
N TRP A 59 28.71 9.37 -14.85
CA TRP A 59 27.29 9.70 -14.95
C TRP A 59 26.47 8.53 -15.52
N ALA A 60 27.02 7.74 -16.46
CA ALA A 60 26.33 6.61 -17.07
C ALA A 60 26.25 5.43 -16.10
N ARG A 61 27.31 5.20 -15.31
CA ARG A 61 27.29 4.20 -14.22
C ARG A 61 26.26 4.57 -13.15
N ALA A 62 26.29 5.82 -12.68
CA ALA A 62 25.33 6.33 -11.71
C ALA A 62 23.89 6.25 -12.23
N ALA A 63 23.64 6.63 -13.49
CA ALA A 63 22.32 6.51 -14.11
C ALA A 63 21.85 5.05 -14.21
N THR A 64 22.77 4.12 -14.51
CA THR A 64 22.45 2.69 -14.60
C THR A 64 22.10 2.11 -13.23
N VAL A 65 22.84 2.46 -12.18
CA VAL A 65 22.54 2.05 -10.80
C VAL A 65 21.21 2.66 -10.34
N PHE A 66 20.99 3.96 -10.59
CA PHE A 66 19.74 4.64 -10.24
C PHE A 66 18.52 4.08 -10.99
N ALA A 67 18.71 3.60 -12.22
CA ALA A 67 17.61 3.04 -13.01
C ALA A 67 16.94 1.86 -12.30
N GLY A 68 17.69 1.01 -11.58
CA GLY A 68 17.14 -0.14 -10.86
C GLY A 68 16.02 0.25 -9.89
N PRO A 69 16.30 1.04 -8.84
CA PRO A 69 15.29 1.52 -7.92
C PRO A 69 14.23 2.40 -8.58
N PHE A 70 14.61 3.22 -9.57
CA PHE A 70 13.69 4.09 -10.28
C PHE A 70 12.58 3.31 -11.03
N PHE A 71 12.91 2.15 -11.59
CA PHE A 71 11.92 1.30 -12.27
C PHE A 71 10.88 0.70 -11.31
N ASN A 72 11.19 0.56 -10.01
CA ASN A 72 10.16 0.20 -9.02
C ASN A 72 9.11 1.30 -8.91
N PHE A 73 9.51 2.57 -8.84
CA PHE A 73 8.54 3.67 -8.80
C PHE A 73 7.73 3.76 -10.10
N ILE A 74 8.35 3.53 -11.26
CA ILE A 74 7.62 3.44 -12.53
C ILE A 74 6.58 2.32 -12.47
N LEU A 75 6.96 1.13 -12.03
CA LEU A 75 6.05 -0.01 -11.94
C LEU A 75 4.86 0.31 -11.03
N SER A 76 5.11 0.85 -9.84
CA SER A 76 4.06 1.28 -8.91
C SER A 76 3.16 2.35 -9.53
N SER A 77 3.72 3.38 -10.18
CA SER A 77 2.94 4.41 -10.86
C SER A 77 2.04 3.83 -11.95
N VAL A 78 2.54 2.89 -12.75
CA VAL A 78 1.74 2.21 -13.79
C VAL A 78 0.62 1.40 -13.16
N ILE A 79 0.88 0.67 -12.07
CA ILE A 79 -0.14 -0.12 -11.38
C ILE A 79 -1.22 0.80 -10.78
N PHE A 80 -0.83 1.88 -10.08
CA PHE A 80 -1.78 2.85 -9.51
C PHE A 80 -2.58 3.57 -10.60
N SER A 81 -1.95 3.95 -11.71
CA SER A 81 -2.66 4.45 -12.90
C SER A 81 -3.66 3.42 -13.44
N GLY A 82 -3.31 2.13 -13.45
CA GLY A 82 -4.22 1.05 -13.82
C GLY A 82 -5.46 0.98 -12.92
N PHE A 83 -5.31 1.17 -11.61
CA PHE A 83 -6.45 1.27 -10.68
C PHE A 83 -7.34 2.45 -11.01
N VAL A 84 -6.78 3.65 -11.20
CA VAL A 84 -7.54 4.85 -11.57
C VAL A 84 -8.28 4.66 -12.90
N LEU A 85 -7.65 3.98 -13.87
CA LEU A 85 -8.27 3.69 -15.16
C LEU A 85 -9.48 2.75 -15.04
N VAL A 86 -9.40 1.74 -14.17
CA VAL A 86 -10.47 0.74 -13.99
C VAL A 86 -11.59 1.25 -13.06
N GLN A 87 -11.24 1.94 -11.98
CA GLN A 87 -12.19 2.41 -10.97
C GLN A 87 -12.83 3.75 -11.34
N GLY A 88 -12.16 4.56 -12.17
CA GLY A 88 -12.58 5.92 -12.47
C GLY A 88 -12.28 6.88 -11.32
N ILE A 89 -12.81 8.10 -11.43
CA ILE A 89 -12.69 9.15 -10.42
C ILE A 89 -14.10 9.54 -10.01
N ALA A 90 -14.34 9.70 -8.70
CA ALA A 90 -15.60 10.22 -8.20
C ALA A 90 -15.92 11.56 -8.88
N ASP A 91 -17.12 11.69 -9.46
CA ASP A 91 -17.50 12.90 -10.19
C ASP A 91 -17.92 14.06 -9.27
N GLY A 92 -17.97 13.80 -7.96
CA GLY A 92 -18.29 14.77 -6.92
C GLY A 92 -19.80 15.02 -6.77
N SER A 93 -20.65 14.37 -7.55
CA SER A 93 -22.09 14.47 -7.40
C SER A 93 -22.58 13.57 -6.26
N PRO A 94 -23.58 14.00 -5.46
CA PRO A 94 -24.20 13.17 -4.43
C PRO A 94 -25.26 12.23 -5.05
N THR A 95 -24.91 11.55 -6.14
CA THR A 95 -25.82 10.64 -6.85
C THR A 95 -25.54 9.20 -6.43
N ILE A 96 -26.61 8.48 -6.09
CA ILE A 96 -26.53 7.09 -5.63
C ILE A 96 -26.46 6.17 -6.85
N VAL A 97 -25.33 5.48 -7.04
CA VAL A 97 -25.22 4.45 -8.10
C VAL A 97 -25.89 3.16 -7.67
N SER A 98 -25.60 2.72 -6.46
CA SER A 98 -26.17 1.50 -5.87
C SER A 98 -26.11 1.60 -4.35
N VAL A 99 -26.97 0.82 -3.69
CA VAL A 99 -26.94 0.61 -2.24
C VAL A 99 -26.38 -0.79 -2.01
N LYS A 100 -25.34 -0.90 -1.18
CA LYS A 100 -24.72 -2.19 -0.86
C LYS A 100 -25.69 -3.06 -0.02
N PRO A 101 -25.55 -4.40 -0.06
CA PRO A 101 -26.36 -5.28 0.77
C PRO A 101 -26.16 -4.98 2.25
N LEU A 102 -27.24 -4.62 2.94
CA LEU A 102 -27.24 -4.28 4.36
C LEU A 102 -28.45 -4.95 5.05
N PRO A 103 -28.32 -5.33 6.34
CA PRO A 103 -29.41 -5.91 7.13
C PRO A 103 -30.39 -4.83 7.61
N VAL A 104 -30.89 -4.00 6.68
CA VAL A 104 -31.80 -2.89 6.96
C VAL A 104 -33.00 -2.99 6.04
N GLU A 105 -34.18 -3.12 6.63
CA GLU A 105 -35.46 -3.10 5.92
C GLU A 105 -35.98 -1.67 5.75
N GLY A 106 -36.90 -1.46 4.80
CA GLY A 106 -37.59 -0.16 4.62
C GLY A 106 -36.82 0.89 3.81
N ILE A 107 -35.73 0.49 3.14
CA ILE A 107 -35.01 1.36 2.20
C ILE A 107 -35.91 1.65 0.98
N THR A 108 -36.20 2.93 0.74
CA THR A 108 -36.93 3.43 -0.44
C THR A 108 -36.07 4.31 -1.36
N LEU A 109 -34.84 4.60 -0.95
CA LEU A 109 -33.77 5.16 -1.78
C LEU A 109 -33.42 4.18 -2.91
N LEU A 110 -33.28 4.69 -4.14
CA LEU A 110 -33.05 3.89 -5.33
C LEU A 110 -31.80 4.34 -6.10
N PRO A 111 -31.18 3.43 -6.87
CA PRO A 111 -30.19 3.79 -7.88
C PRO A 111 -30.67 4.93 -8.80
N GLY A 112 -29.82 5.92 -9.02
CA GLY A 112 -30.09 7.12 -9.82
C GLY A 112 -30.65 8.30 -9.04
N ASP A 113 -30.97 8.14 -7.75
CA ASP A 113 -31.38 9.26 -6.90
C ASP A 113 -30.22 10.23 -6.70
N ARG A 114 -30.47 11.52 -6.98
CA ARG A 114 -29.55 12.59 -6.61
C ARG A 114 -29.96 13.13 -5.24
N VAL A 115 -29.10 12.95 -4.24
CA VAL A 115 -29.37 13.42 -2.88
C VAL A 115 -29.27 14.95 -2.85
N THR A 116 -30.32 15.58 -2.34
CA THR A 116 -30.44 17.04 -2.15
C THR A 116 -30.45 17.44 -0.68
N SER A 117 -30.76 16.52 0.23
CA SER A 117 -30.60 16.73 1.67
C SER A 117 -30.44 15.43 2.46
N VAL A 118 -29.84 15.53 3.64
CA VAL A 118 -29.72 14.43 4.63
C VAL A 118 -30.31 14.93 5.95
N GLU A 119 -31.38 14.30 6.44
CA GLU A 119 -32.11 14.74 7.65
C GLU A 119 -32.50 16.24 7.60
N GLY A 120 -32.91 16.71 6.42
CA GLY A 120 -33.25 18.12 6.19
C GLY A 120 -32.05 19.06 6.01
N THR A 121 -30.82 18.59 6.20
CA THR A 121 -29.59 19.36 5.91
C THR A 121 -29.33 19.36 4.40
N PRO A 122 -29.38 20.50 3.70
CA PRO A 122 -29.17 20.54 2.24
C PRO A 122 -27.76 20.14 1.83
N VAL A 123 -27.63 19.44 0.71
CA VAL A 123 -26.34 19.01 0.16
C VAL A 123 -26.28 19.24 -1.35
N GLU A 124 -25.18 19.83 -1.83
CA GLU A 124 -24.99 20.16 -3.25
C GLU A 124 -23.87 19.35 -3.92
N SER A 125 -23.01 18.73 -3.12
CA SER A 125 -21.86 17.95 -3.56
C SER A 125 -21.75 16.67 -2.73
N TYR A 126 -20.97 15.71 -3.23
CA TYR A 126 -20.63 14.49 -2.48
C TYR A 126 -19.92 14.81 -1.16
N GLN A 127 -19.08 15.85 -1.14
CA GLN A 127 -18.40 16.28 0.09
C GLN A 127 -19.42 16.81 1.12
N ALA A 128 -20.33 17.69 0.71
CA ALA A 128 -21.39 18.19 1.60
C ALA A 128 -22.30 17.04 2.08
N PHE A 129 -22.57 16.07 1.21
CA PHE A 129 -23.27 14.83 1.56
C PHE A 129 -22.53 14.04 2.63
N ALA A 130 -21.23 13.80 2.46
CA ALA A 130 -20.42 13.06 3.43
C ALA A 130 -20.38 13.79 4.78
N GLU A 131 -20.17 15.10 4.79
CA GLU A 131 -20.16 15.93 6.01
C GLU A 131 -21.53 15.89 6.73
N ALA A 132 -22.63 16.10 5.99
CA ALA A 132 -23.98 16.05 6.55
C ALA A 132 -24.32 14.66 7.09
N ALA A 133 -23.98 13.60 6.35
CA ALA A 133 -24.20 12.23 6.79
C ALA A 133 -23.35 11.87 8.02
N VAL A 134 -22.14 12.43 8.14
CA VAL A 134 -21.34 12.24 9.35
C VAL A 134 -22.01 12.85 10.58
N ALA A 135 -22.77 13.94 10.44
CA ALA A 135 -23.46 14.60 11.56
C ALA A 135 -24.77 13.91 12.00
N VAL A 136 -25.31 12.96 11.22
CA VAL A 136 -26.57 12.29 11.54
C VAL A 136 -26.44 11.36 12.75
N GLU A 137 -27.38 11.45 13.70
CA GLU A 137 -27.43 10.54 14.84
C GLU A 137 -27.50 9.05 14.40
N PRO A 138 -26.87 8.12 15.13
CA PRO A 138 -26.91 6.69 14.78
C PRO A 138 -28.35 6.14 14.81
N LYS A 139 -28.84 5.68 13.65
CA LYS A 139 -30.15 5.02 13.49
C LYS A 139 -30.16 4.14 12.24
N PRO A 140 -31.02 3.12 12.16
CA PRO A 140 -31.02 2.17 11.04
C PRO A 140 -31.46 2.81 9.72
N LEU A 141 -32.41 3.74 9.77
CA LEU A 141 -32.95 4.44 8.60
C LEU A 141 -32.81 5.96 8.76
N VAL A 142 -32.30 6.58 7.69
CA VAL A 142 -32.06 8.01 7.55
C VAL A 142 -32.97 8.55 6.45
N SER A 143 -33.54 9.74 6.68
CA SER A 143 -34.32 10.46 5.69
C SER A 143 -33.39 11.20 4.73
N TYR A 144 -33.56 10.96 3.45
CA TYR A 144 -32.85 11.62 2.36
C TYR A 144 -33.86 12.39 1.52
N GLY A 145 -33.65 13.69 1.37
CA GLY A 145 -34.30 14.43 0.29
C GLY A 145 -33.57 14.10 -1.00
N VAL A 146 -34.30 13.67 -2.02
CA VAL A 146 -33.75 13.29 -3.32
C VAL A 146 -34.50 13.92 -4.47
N GLU A 147 -33.80 14.10 -5.58
CA GLU A 147 -34.38 14.38 -6.88
C GLU A 147 -34.39 13.09 -7.70
N ARG A 148 -35.58 12.56 -7.97
CA ARG A 148 -35.79 11.35 -8.78
C ARG A 148 -36.60 11.72 -10.02
N ASN A 149 -36.00 11.57 -11.20
CA ASN A 149 -36.63 11.95 -12.49
C ASN A 149 -37.17 13.40 -12.49
N GLY A 150 -36.43 14.34 -11.90
CA GLY A 150 -36.81 15.75 -11.80
C GLY A 150 -37.90 16.07 -10.77
N THR A 151 -38.31 15.09 -9.96
CA THR A 151 -39.27 15.30 -8.87
C THR A 151 -38.55 15.22 -7.52
N ALA A 152 -38.68 16.26 -6.71
CA ALA A 152 -38.18 16.25 -5.33
C ALA A 152 -39.09 15.40 -4.43
N MET A 153 -38.50 14.54 -3.61
CA MET A 153 -39.21 13.69 -2.66
C MET A 153 -38.30 13.31 -1.49
N ASP A 154 -38.90 12.98 -0.35
CA ASP A 154 -38.18 12.38 0.77
C ASP A 154 -38.30 10.85 0.69
N VAL A 155 -37.17 10.19 0.87
CA VAL A 155 -37.04 8.73 0.87
C VAL A 155 -36.23 8.27 2.07
N MET A 156 -36.38 7.01 2.44
CA MET A 156 -35.62 6.39 3.52
C MET A 156 -34.45 5.62 2.93
N GLY A 157 -33.26 5.80 3.50
CA GLY A 157 -32.06 5.06 3.14
C GLY A 157 -31.34 4.54 4.39
N PRO A 158 -30.34 3.67 4.22
CA PRO A 158 -29.51 3.23 5.34
C PRO A 158 -28.65 4.40 5.84
N GLN A 159 -28.05 4.24 7.01
CA GLN A 159 -26.95 5.10 7.43
C GLN A 159 -25.84 5.12 6.36
N ALA A 160 -25.28 6.29 6.03
CA ALA A 160 -24.32 6.41 4.92
C ALA A 160 -22.99 5.73 5.20
N PHE A 161 -22.56 5.73 6.47
CA PHE A 161 -21.33 5.09 6.95
C PHE A 161 -21.68 4.03 8.00
N PRO A 162 -22.36 2.94 7.60
CA PRO A 162 -22.75 1.88 8.50
C PRO A 162 -21.49 1.11 8.97
N PRO A 163 -21.60 0.22 9.95
CA PRO A 163 -20.50 -0.64 10.38
C PRO A 163 -20.24 -1.78 9.38
N LEU A 164 -20.17 -1.45 8.09
CA LEU A 164 -19.85 -2.32 6.95
C LEU A 164 -18.35 -2.39 6.75
N ILE A 165 -17.82 -3.61 6.65
CA ILE A 165 -16.40 -3.88 6.42
C ILE A 165 -16.13 -3.94 4.92
N SER A 166 -15.26 -3.07 4.40
CA SER A 166 -14.73 -3.20 3.03
C SER A 166 -13.61 -4.23 2.94
N GLY A 167 -12.80 -4.36 4.00
CA GLY A 167 -11.71 -5.33 4.07
C GLY A 167 -11.07 -5.38 5.45
N VAL A 168 -10.15 -6.34 5.61
CA VAL A 168 -9.43 -6.56 6.88
C VAL A 168 -7.93 -6.47 6.66
N ALA A 169 -7.25 -5.76 7.56
CA ALA A 169 -5.80 -5.63 7.52
C ALA A 169 -5.14 -6.98 7.85
N PRO A 170 -4.04 -7.37 7.17
CA PRO A 170 -3.28 -8.56 7.55
C PRO A 170 -2.72 -8.46 8.98
N LYS A 171 -2.61 -9.60 9.68
CA LYS A 171 -2.12 -9.68 11.08
C LYS A 171 -2.89 -8.75 12.04
N SER A 172 -4.20 -8.61 11.85
CA SER A 172 -5.07 -7.75 12.67
C SER A 172 -5.97 -8.56 13.61
N ALA A 173 -6.51 -7.87 14.62
CA ALA A 173 -7.54 -8.41 15.49
C ALA A 173 -8.77 -8.89 14.71
N ALA A 174 -9.18 -8.13 13.68
CA ALA A 174 -10.31 -8.49 12.82
C ALA A 174 -10.07 -9.77 12.02
N MET A 175 -8.87 -9.94 11.48
CA MET A 175 -8.50 -11.16 10.76
C MET A 175 -8.55 -12.39 11.68
N ASP A 176 -8.08 -12.25 12.92
CA ASP A 176 -8.08 -13.34 13.90
C ASP A 176 -9.49 -13.64 14.43
N ALA A 177 -10.38 -12.64 14.45
CA ALA A 177 -11.81 -12.78 14.72
C ALA A 177 -12.60 -13.40 13.53
N GLY A 178 -11.93 -13.69 12.40
CA GLY A 178 -12.55 -14.28 11.22
C GLY A 178 -13.43 -13.32 10.41
N LEU A 179 -13.27 -12.00 10.62
CA LEU A 179 -14.00 -10.98 9.89
C LEU A 179 -13.49 -10.86 8.44
N GLN A 180 -14.38 -10.48 7.54
CA GLN A 180 -14.13 -10.40 6.10
C GLN A 180 -14.80 -9.16 5.49
N GLY A 181 -14.38 -8.78 4.28
CA GLY A 181 -15.09 -7.78 3.49
C GLY A 181 -16.52 -8.22 3.20
N GLY A 182 -17.48 -7.30 3.37
CA GLY A 182 -18.91 -7.55 3.25
C GLY A 182 -19.64 -7.82 4.57
N ASP A 183 -18.91 -7.99 5.68
CA ASP A 183 -19.50 -8.13 7.01
C ASP A 183 -20.11 -6.82 7.49
N VAL A 184 -21.24 -6.89 8.19
CA VAL A 184 -21.84 -5.75 8.89
C VAL A 184 -21.90 -6.07 10.37
N ILE A 185 -21.24 -5.27 11.20
CA ILE A 185 -21.28 -5.45 12.66
C ILE A 185 -22.62 -4.89 13.18
N LEU A 186 -23.45 -5.75 13.75
CA LEU A 186 -24.78 -5.39 14.25
C LEU A 186 -24.70 -4.79 15.66
N SER A 187 -23.88 -5.38 16.53
CA SER A 187 -23.75 -4.97 17.92
C SER A 187 -22.37 -5.26 18.49
N VAL A 188 -22.03 -4.51 19.54
CA VAL A 188 -20.80 -4.65 20.32
C VAL A 188 -21.18 -4.76 21.80
N ASP A 189 -20.79 -5.86 22.43
CA ASP A 189 -21.13 -6.20 23.82
C ASP A 189 -22.64 -6.12 24.09
N GLY A 190 -23.44 -6.61 23.14
CA GLY A 190 -24.90 -6.61 23.19
C GLY A 190 -25.56 -5.24 23.01
N THR A 191 -24.79 -4.19 22.69
CA THR A 191 -25.35 -2.88 22.30
C THR A 191 -25.32 -2.73 20.79
N ASP A 192 -26.49 -2.48 20.19
CA ASP A 192 -26.60 -2.23 18.75
C ASP A 192 -25.80 -0.99 18.34
N ILE A 193 -25.20 -1.07 17.15
CA ILE A 193 -24.48 0.03 16.53
C ILE A 193 -24.98 0.22 15.10
N TYR A 194 -24.97 1.47 14.64
CA TYR A 194 -25.48 1.85 13.32
C TYR A 194 -24.43 2.57 12.48
N ARG A 195 -23.31 2.98 13.08
CA ARG A 195 -22.20 3.65 12.41
C ARG A 195 -20.89 2.94 12.64
N PHE A 196 -20.02 3.00 11.64
CA PHE A 196 -18.64 2.49 11.78
C PHE A 196 -17.88 3.17 12.93
N GLU A 197 -18.15 4.46 13.15
CA GLU A 197 -17.49 5.24 14.19
C GLU A 197 -17.77 4.71 15.61
N GLU A 198 -18.99 4.23 15.87
CA GLU A 198 -19.35 3.65 17.18
C GLU A 198 -18.52 2.40 17.49
N MET A 199 -18.23 1.58 16.46
CA MET A 199 -17.32 0.44 16.60
C MET A 199 -15.90 0.91 16.92
N ARG A 200 -15.41 1.95 16.23
CA ARG A 200 -14.07 2.51 16.45
C ARG A 200 -13.91 3.05 17.87
N GLU A 201 -14.86 3.87 18.33
CA GLU A 201 -14.84 4.46 19.66
C GLU A 201 -14.86 3.39 20.76
N ARG A 202 -15.72 2.38 20.64
CA ARG A 202 -15.78 1.26 21.58
C ARG A 202 -14.48 0.46 21.60
N ALA A 203 -13.90 0.19 20.43
CA ALA A 203 -12.63 -0.49 20.35
C ALA A 203 -11.48 0.30 20.98
N MET A 204 -11.42 1.61 20.74
CA MET A 204 -10.44 2.49 21.37
C MET A 204 -10.64 2.58 22.89
N GLY A 205 -11.89 2.65 23.35
CA GLY A 205 -12.25 2.70 24.77
C GLY A 205 -12.07 1.38 25.53
N SER A 206 -12.05 0.24 24.83
CA SER A 206 -11.94 -1.10 25.42
C SER A 206 -10.64 -1.33 26.22
N SER A 207 -9.61 -0.52 25.96
CA SER A 207 -8.27 -0.70 26.53
C SER A 207 -7.71 -2.11 26.32
N GLY A 208 -8.03 -2.74 25.18
CA GLY A 208 -7.59 -4.09 24.82
C GLY A 208 -8.48 -5.22 25.35
N ALA A 209 -9.60 -4.90 26.03
CA ALA A 209 -10.57 -5.91 26.43
C ALA A 209 -11.21 -6.58 25.20
N PRO A 210 -11.47 -7.90 25.23
CA PRO A 210 -12.22 -8.58 24.18
C PRO A 210 -13.63 -8.01 24.04
N LEU A 211 -14.05 -7.79 22.81
CA LEU A 211 -15.37 -7.27 22.44
C LEU A 211 -16.20 -8.40 21.83
N ALA A 212 -17.39 -8.64 22.36
CA ALA A 212 -18.34 -9.57 21.77
C ALA A 212 -19.07 -8.88 20.61
N LEU A 213 -19.00 -9.45 19.41
CA LEU A 213 -19.59 -8.89 18.21
C LEU A 213 -20.70 -9.80 17.69
N ALA A 214 -21.86 -9.23 17.38
CA ALA A 214 -22.84 -9.87 16.51
C ALA A 214 -22.62 -9.36 15.08
N VAL A 215 -22.49 -10.27 14.12
CA VAL A 215 -22.08 -9.94 12.75
C VAL A 215 -23.09 -10.52 11.77
N TRP A 216 -23.47 -9.71 10.79
CA TRP A 216 -24.23 -10.14 9.62
C TRP A 216 -23.31 -10.37 8.43
N ARG A 217 -23.45 -11.51 7.76
CA ARG A 217 -22.73 -11.87 6.54
C ARG A 217 -23.67 -12.57 5.57
N ALA A 218 -23.91 -11.94 4.42
CA ALA A 218 -24.65 -12.52 3.30
C ALA A 218 -26.04 -13.12 3.67
N GLY A 219 -26.72 -12.54 4.66
CA GLY A 219 -28.04 -12.99 5.11
C GLY A 219 -28.04 -13.72 6.45
N ASP A 220 -26.91 -14.30 6.85
CA ASP A 220 -26.77 -15.04 8.10
C ASP A 220 -26.16 -14.17 9.21
N THR A 221 -26.51 -14.46 10.46
CA THR A 221 -25.93 -13.80 11.64
C THR A 221 -25.10 -14.77 12.46
N PHE A 222 -23.92 -14.34 12.91
CA PHE A 222 -23.06 -15.12 13.79
C PHE A 222 -22.37 -14.22 14.83
N ASP A 223 -21.96 -14.84 15.94
CA ASP A 223 -21.21 -14.15 16.98
C ASP A 223 -19.71 -14.42 16.83
N THR A 224 -18.89 -13.42 17.11
CA THR A 224 -17.43 -13.57 17.21
C THR A 224 -16.88 -12.69 18.33
N THR A 225 -15.61 -12.89 18.67
CA THR A 225 -14.91 -12.06 19.66
C THR A 225 -13.74 -11.38 18.98
N LEU A 226 -13.69 -10.06 19.09
CA LEU A 226 -12.60 -9.24 18.58
C LEU A 226 -11.81 -8.67 19.75
N THR A 227 -10.50 -8.93 19.78
CA THR A 227 -9.61 -8.41 20.83
C THR A 227 -8.70 -7.34 20.23
N PRO A 228 -8.94 -6.04 20.49
CA PRO A 228 -8.12 -4.95 19.93
C PRO A 228 -6.64 -5.09 20.28
N ARG A 229 -5.77 -4.60 19.40
CA ARG A 229 -4.32 -4.61 19.60
C ARG A 229 -3.76 -3.20 19.58
N GLU A 230 -2.81 -2.93 20.43
CA GLU A 230 -2.09 -1.66 20.40
C GLU A 230 -1.25 -1.58 19.12
N ARG A 231 -1.47 -0.52 18.34
CA ARG A 231 -0.73 -0.24 17.11
C ARG A 231 -0.43 1.25 17.01
N PRO A 232 0.73 1.65 16.47
CA PRO A 232 1.03 3.04 16.24
C PRO A 232 0.21 3.57 15.04
N VAL A 233 -0.41 4.73 15.21
CA VAL A 233 -1.16 5.46 14.18
C VAL A 233 -0.45 6.77 13.90
N GLN A 234 -0.31 7.13 12.63
CA GLN A 234 0.27 8.41 12.24
C GLN A 234 -0.70 9.55 12.55
N THR A 235 -0.22 10.58 13.23
CA THR A 235 -0.98 11.81 13.50
C THR A 235 -0.86 12.79 12.31
N GLU A 236 -1.74 13.79 12.25
CA GLU A 236 -1.72 14.81 11.19
C GLU A 236 -0.38 15.56 11.11
N ASP A 237 0.29 15.76 12.24
CA ASP A 237 1.61 16.39 12.35
C ASP A 237 2.77 15.48 11.89
N GLY A 238 2.47 14.26 11.45
CA GLY A 238 3.45 13.26 11.05
C GLY A 238 4.12 12.50 12.21
N GLY A 239 3.67 12.73 13.45
CA GLY A 239 4.03 11.94 14.63
C GLY A 239 3.31 10.59 14.67
N PHE A 240 3.57 9.80 15.72
CA PHE A 240 2.87 8.54 15.93
C PHE A 240 2.36 8.45 17.37
N GLU A 241 1.15 7.93 17.52
CA GLU A 241 0.52 7.66 18.82
C GLU A 241 0.10 6.19 18.88
N MET A 242 0.32 5.54 20.02
CA MET A 242 -0.13 4.17 20.24
C MET A 242 -1.62 4.17 20.54
N THR A 243 -2.42 3.51 19.70
CA THR A 243 -3.86 3.41 19.89
C THR A 243 -4.31 1.95 19.79
N TRP A 244 -5.42 1.62 20.43
CA TRP A 244 -6.06 0.33 20.22
C TRP A 244 -6.69 0.29 18.83
N GLN A 245 -6.26 -0.67 18.03
CA GLN A 245 -6.66 -0.85 16.64
C GLN A 245 -7.25 -2.24 16.43
N ILE A 246 -8.21 -2.30 15.51
CA ILE A 246 -8.95 -3.53 15.18
C ILE A 246 -8.60 -4.05 13.77
N GLY A 247 -8.05 -3.19 12.91
CA GLY A 247 -7.63 -3.55 11.55
C GLY A 247 -8.81 -3.84 10.61
N ILE A 248 -9.89 -3.08 10.76
CA ILE A 248 -11.06 -3.10 9.87
C ILE A 248 -11.01 -1.84 9.01
N TYR A 249 -11.22 -1.99 7.70
CA TYR A 249 -11.50 -0.87 6.82
C TYR A 249 -13.01 -0.72 6.67
N GLY A 250 -13.55 0.45 7.02
CA GLY A 250 -14.97 0.78 6.85
C GLY A 250 -15.31 1.06 5.38
N ASP A 251 -16.60 1.14 5.08
CA ASP A 251 -17.10 1.50 3.75
C ASP A 251 -18.37 2.36 3.82
N SER A 252 -18.65 3.05 2.71
CA SER A 252 -19.93 3.71 2.48
C SER A 252 -20.99 2.67 2.11
N ALA A 253 -22.23 2.89 2.57
CA ALA A 253 -23.41 2.16 2.12
C ALA A 253 -23.70 2.34 0.62
N PHE A 254 -23.15 3.40 0.03
CA PHE A 254 -23.42 3.83 -1.33
C PHE A 254 -22.16 3.76 -2.19
N GLU A 255 -22.33 3.32 -3.44
CA GLU A 255 -21.30 3.49 -4.46
C GLU A 255 -21.39 4.92 -5.03
N PRO A 256 -20.30 5.70 -4.97
CA PRO A 256 -20.29 7.04 -5.53
C PRO A 256 -20.35 6.98 -7.06
N GLN A 257 -20.96 7.99 -7.66
CA GLN A 257 -20.90 8.15 -9.11
C GLN A 257 -19.48 8.46 -9.55
N VAL A 258 -18.99 7.66 -10.51
CA VAL A 258 -17.66 7.81 -11.08
C VAL A 258 -17.74 8.27 -12.53
N ARG A 259 -16.74 9.04 -12.94
CA ARG A 259 -16.46 9.38 -14.33
C ARG A 259 -15.17 8.73 -14.78
N SER A 260 -15.04 8.49 -16.08
CA SER A 260 -13.77 8.09 -16.66
C SER A 260 -12.73 9.20 -16.48
N ALA A 261 -11.54 8.81 -16.03
CA ALA A 261 -10.40 9.70 -15.94
C ALA A 261 -9.84 9.99 -17.33
N THR A 262 -9.39 11.22 -17.56
CA THR A 262 -8.62 11.55 -18.76
C THR A 262 -7.24 10.88 -18.73
N PRO A 263 -6.57 10.66 -19.87
CA PRO A 263 -5.25 10.04 -19.89
C PRO A 263 -4.22 10.77 -19.02
N TRP A 264 -4.32 12.10 -18.93
CA TRP A 264 -3.44 12.90 -18.06
C TRP A 264 -3.75 12.67 -16.59
N GLU A 265 -5.02 12.68 -16.19
CA GLU A 265 -5.43 12.40 -14.80
C GLU A 265 -4.99 11.01 -14.35
N VAL A 266 -5.14 9.99 -15.21
CA VAL A 266 -4.71 8.61 -14.93
C VAL A 266 -3.22 8.57 -14.57
N VAL A 267 -2.38 9.23 -15.38
CA VAL A 267 -0.93 9.26 -15.15
C VAL A 267 -0.60 10.10 -13.92
N SER A 268 -1.17 11.29 -13.79
CA SER A 268 -0.87 12.18 -12.67
C SER A 268 -1.27 11.58 -11.32
N LEU A 269 -2.43 10.93 -11.23
CA LEU A 269 -2.89 10.29 -10.01
C LEU A 269 -2.07 9.05 -9.67
N GLY A 270 -1.63 8.26 -10.66
CA GLY A 270 -0.74 7.13 -10.41
C GLY A 270 0.64 7.57 -9.89
N VAL A 271 1.19 8.65 -10.45
CA VAL A 271 2.44 9.27 -9.96
C VAL A 271 2.24 9.85 -8.56
N GLN A 272 1.13 10.55 -8.32
CA GLN A 272 0.81 11.12 -7.00
C GLN A 272 0.70 10.01 -5.94
N ALA A 273 -0.04 8.94 -6.20
CA ALA A 273 -0.16 7.81 -5.29
C ALA A 273 1.21 7.14 -4.99
N THR A 274 2.11 7.13 -5.97
CA THR A 274 3.48 6.66 -5.78
C THR A 274 4.26 7.61 -4.87
N ALA A 275 4.16 8.93 -5.08
CA ALA A 275 4.80 9.94 -4.25
C ALA A 275 4.30 9.89 -2.80
N ASP A 276 2.98 9.77 -2.60
CA ASP A 276 2.37 9.64 -1.27
C ASP A 276 2.86 8.35 -0.58
N SER A 277 2.94 7.24 -1.31
CA SER A 277 3.50 5.98 -0.80
C SER A 277 4.98 6.11 -0.38
N ILE A 278 5.78 6.88 -1.12
CA ILE A 278 7.17 7.17 -0.75
C ILE A 278 7.21 7.97 0.56
N LEU A 279 6.39 9.02 0.69
CA LEU A 279 6.34 9.85 1.90
C LEU A 279 5.93 9.04 3.14
N VAL A 280 4.91 8.19 3.02
CA VAL A 280 4.49 7.28 4.09
C VAL A 280 5.60 6.29 4.45
N THR A 281 6.33 5.78 3.46
CA THR A 281 7.48 4.88 3.71
C THR A 281 8.58 5.61 4.49
N ILE A 282 8.89 6.86 4.12
CA ILE A 282 9.88 7.69 4.80
C ILE A 282 9.46 7.97 6.24
N SER A 283 8.23 8.45 6.46
CA SER A 283 7.74 8.80 7.81
C SER A 283 7.69 7.57 8.71
N SER A 284 7.25 6.42 8.18
CA SER A 284 7.24 5.14 8.91
C SER A 284 8.64 4.71 9.34
N LEU A 285 9.63 4.77 8.44
CA LEU A 285 11.01 4.44 8.77
C LEU A 285 11.61 5.42 9.79
N ALA A 286 11.35 6.71 9.63
CA ALA A 286 11.80 7.73 10.58
C ALA A 286 11.23 7.49 11.98
N ALA A 287 9.96 7.10 12.08
CA ALA A 287 9.30 6.82 13.35
C ALA A 287 9.74 5.51 14.01
N ILE A 288 10.08 4.48 13.21
CA ILE A 288 10.73 3.26 13.72
C ILE A 288 12.08 3.60 14.34
N VAL A 289 12.92 4.37 13.61
CA VAL A 289 14.25 4.77 14.10
C VAL A 289 14.15 5.71 15.31
N GLY A 290 13.14 6.58 15.34
CA GLY A 290 12.84 7.47 16.45
C GLY A 290 12.19 6.78 17.67
N GLY A 291 11.83 5.49 17.58
CA GLY A 291 11.21 4.73 18.66
C GLY A 291 9.73 5.00 18.89
N ALA A 292 9.07 5.76 18.00
CA ALA A 292 7.63 6.03 18.07
C ALA A 292 6.79 4.86 17.54
N ILE A 293 7.35 4.07 16.61
CA ILE A 293 6.78 2.79 16.16
C ILE A 293 7.56 1.66 16.84
N SER A 294 6.84 0.77 17.52
CA SER A 294 7.43 -0.46 18.07
C SER A 294 8.13 -1.26 16.99
N SER A 295 9.30 -1.78 17.33
CA SER A 295 10.13 -2.57 16.42
C SER A 295 9.42 -3.86 15.95
N CYS A 296 8.47 -4.37 16.75
CA CYS A 296 7.56 -5.47 16.38
C CYS A 296 6.68 -5.18 15.14
N SER A 297 6.58 -3.93 14.71
CA SER A 297 5.87 -3.55 13.48
C SER A 297 6.66 -3.89 12.21
N ILE A 298 7.97 -4.13 12.33
CA ILE A 298 8.82 -4.57 11.21
C ILE A 298 8.54 -6.05 10.94
N SER A 299 7.87 -6.31 9.82
CA SER A 299 7.65 -7.68 9.32
C SER A 299 8.84 -8.17 8.52
N GLY A 300 9.20 -9.43 8.71
CA GLY A 300 10.19 -10.14 7.91
C GLY A 300 9.56 -10.87 6.73
N ALA A 301 10.27 -11.89 6.22
CA ALA A 301 9.84 -12.66 5.06
C ALA A 301 8.54 -13.45 5.31
N ILE A 302 8.31 -13.92 6.54
CA ILE A 302 7.09 -14.68 6.89
C ILE A 302 5.89 -13.72 6.91
N GLY A 303 6.06 -12.54 7.50
CA GLY A 303 5.01 -11.52 7.53
C GLY A 303 4.62 -11.04 6.14
N ILE A 304 5.58 -10.84 5.24
CA ILE A 304 5.30 -10.49 3.84
C ILE A 304 4.53 -11.62 3.13
N ALA A 305 4.91 -12.89 3.36
CA ALA A 305 4.20 -14.03 2.77
C ALA A 305 2.75 -14.14 3.27
N GLN A 306 2.51 -13.92 4.57
CA GLN A 306 1.17 -13.88 5.15
C GLN A 306 0.34 -12.72 4.60
N ALA A 307 0.92 -11.52 4.51
CA ALA A 307 0.25 -10.35 3.95
C ALA A 307 -0.12 -10.57 2.47
N ALA A 308 0.77 -11.18 1.69
CA ALA A 308 0.49 -11.55 0.31
C ALA A 308 -0.64 -12.59 0.20
N GLY A 309 -0.65 -13.59 1.09
CA GLY A 309 -1.73 -14.58 1.17
C GLY A 309 -3.09 -13.95 1.51
N ALA A 310 -3.12 -13.09 2.53
CA ALA A 310 -4.33 -12.36 2.93
C ALA A 310 -4.84 -11.40 1.85
N ALA A 311 -3.94 -10.71 1.16
CA ALA A 311 -4.31 -9.85 0.03
C ALA A 311 -4.88 -10.68 -1.13
N ALA A 312 -4.28 -11.83 -1.43
CA ALA A 312 -4.77 -12.73 -2.47
C ALA A 312 -6.15 -13.32 -2.15
N SER A 313 -6.42 -13.65 -0.88
CA SER A 313 -7.75 -14.15 -0.46
C SER A 313 -8.83 -13.09 -0.49
N GLN A 314 -8.48 -11.81 -0.31
CA GLN A 314 -9.41 -10.67 -0.43
C GLN A 314 -9.72 -10.32 -1.89
N GLY A 315 -8.79 -10.63 -2.81
CA GLY A 315 -9.02 -10.53 -4.24
C GLY A 315 -7.80 -10.00 -4.99
N TRP A 316 -7.85 -10.12 -6.32
CA TRP A 316 -6.72 -9.74 -7.17
C TRP A 316 -6.36 -8.25 -7.05
N ALA A 317 -7.36 -7.37 -6.84
CA ALA A 317 -7.13 -5.93 -6.69
C ALA A 317 -6.27 -5.63 -5.44
N TYR A 318 -6.57 -6.23 -4.29
CA TYR A 318 -5.76 -6.09 -3.08
C TYR A 318 -4.36 -6.67 -3.27
N PHE A 319 -4.23 -7.82 -3.92
CA PHE A 319 -2.93 -8.42 -4.20
C PHE A 319 -2.05 -7.53 -5.09
N ILE A 320 -2.60 -6.99 -6.18
CA ILE A 320 -1.87 -6.07 -7.08
C ILE A 320 -1.56 -4.74 -6.38
N GLY A 321 -2.46 -4.24 -5.52
CA GLY A 321 -2.20 -3.08 -4.67
C GLY A 321 -1.02 -3.31 -3.71
N LEU A 322 -0.94 -4.48 -3.09
CA LEU A 322 0.20 -4.88 -2.26
C LEU A 322 1.50 -4.96 -3.07
N VAL A 323 1.47 -5.50 -4.29
CA VAL A 323 2.64 -5.52 -5.18
C VAL A 323 3.12 -4.10 -5.49
N ALA A 324 2.20 -3.17 -5.75
CA ALA A 324 2.54 -1.77 -5.99
C ALA A 324 3.19 -1.12 -4.77
N SER A 325 2.61 -1.31 -3.58
CA SER A 325 3.16 -0.71 -2.34
C SER A 325 4.51 -1.31 -1.96
N LEU A 326 4.67 -2.63 -2.07
CA LEU A 326 5.96 -3.30 -1.85
C LEU A 326 7.01 -2.86 -2.86
N SER A 327 6.64 -2.64 -4.13
CA SER A 327 7.57 -2.12 -5.13
C SER A 327 8.07 -0.73 -4.76
N VAL A 328 7.20 0.18 -4.30
CA VAL A 328 7.63 1.49 -3.77
C VAL A 328 8.60 1.33 -2.60
N ALA A 329 8.24 0.50 -1.62
CA ALA A 329 9.06 0.29 -0.42
C ALA A 329 10.45 -0.28 -0.78
N ILE A 330 10.52 -1.27 -1.67
CA ILE A 330 11.78 -1.87 -2.14
C ILE A 330 12.60 -0.86 -2.95
N GLY A 331 11.95 -0.09 -3.83
CA GLY A 331 12.60 0.99 -4.58
C GLY A 331 13.22 2.03 -3.65
N PHE A 332 12.49 2.45 -2.63
CA PHE A 332 13.00 3.38 -1.63
C PHE A 332 14.15 2.77 -0.82
N LEU A 333 14.00 1.54 -0.31
CA LEU A 333 15.03 0.85 0.45
C LEU A 333 16.32 0.70 -0.35
N ASN A 334 16.23 0.38 -1.65
CA ASN A 334 17.41 0.24 -2.50
C ASN A 334 18.12 1.58 -2.77
N LEU A 335 17.44 2.73 -2.59
CA LEU A 335 18.07 4.05 -2.65
C LEU A 335 18.74 4.48 -1.34
N LEU A 336 18.55 3.73 -0.25
CA LEU A 336 19.19 4.06 1.01
C LEU A 336 20.73 3.98 0.88
N PRO A 337 21.46 4.79 1.68
CA PRO A 337 22.91 4.90 1.63
C PRO A 337 23.63 3.70 2.26
N ILE A 338 23.22 2.48 1.92
CA ILE A 338 23.74 1.22 2.45
C ILE A 338 24.64 0.59 1.37
N PRO A 339 25.93 0.30 1.64
CA PRO A 339 26.90 -0.12 0.63
C PRO A 339 26.49 -1.30 -0.26
N VAL A 340 25.74 -2.27 0.28
CA VAL A 340 25.30 -3.48 -0.43
C VAL A 340 24.07 -3.23 -1.33
N LEU A 341 23.45 -2.05 -1.22
CA LEU A 341 22.30 -1.62 -2.00
C LEU A 341 22.73 -0.61 -3.09
N ASP A 342 21.86 -0.39 -4.06
CA ASP A 342 22.11 0.53 -5.19
C ASP A 342 22.50 1.94 -4.73
N GLY A 343 21.86 2.47 -3.67
CA GLY A 343 22.18 3.76 -3.07
C GLY A 343 23.60 3.84 -2.50
N GLY A 344 24.16 2.73 -2.02
CA GLY A 344 25.57 2.64 -1.61
C GLY A 344 26.54 2.86 -2.77
N HIS A 345 26.25 2.25 -3.92
CA HIS A 345 27.01 2.47 -5.15
C HIS A 345 26.92 3.92 -5.64
N LEU A 346 25.74 4.54 -5.54
CA LEU A 346 25.58 5.96 -5.84
C LEU A 346 26.46 6.84 -4.94
N ILE A 347 26.60 6.52 -3.66
CA ILE A 347 27.52 7.22 -2.75
C ILE A 347 28.97 7.05 -3.19
N PHE A 348 29.38 5.84 -3.58
CA PHE A 348 30.74 5.62 -4.08
C PHE A 348 31.03 6.41 -5.36
N HIS A 349 30.04 6.53 -6.24
CA HIS A 349 30.13 7.38 -7.42
C HIS A 349 30.18 8.87 -7.07
N ALA A 350 29.39 9.33 -6.09
CA ALA A 350 29.45 10.71 -5.60
C ALA A 350 30.82 11.02 -4.94
N TYR A 351 31.37 10.06 -4.20
CA TYR A 351 32.73 10.14 -3.65
C TYR A 351 33.78 10.26 -4.75
N GLU A 352 33.70 9.40 -5.78
CA GLU A 352 34.63 9.44 -6.92
C GLU A 352 34.54 10.76 -7.68
N TRP A 353 33.33 11.30 -7.88
CA TRP A 353 33.11 12.61 -8.48
C TRP A 353 33.82 13.71 -7.69
N ALA A 354 33.65 13.72 -6.36
CA ALA A 354 34.24 14.72 -5.48
C ALA A 354 35.78 14.60 -5.35
N ARG A 355 36.31 13.38 -5.35
CA ARG A 355 37.75 13.09 -5.16
C ARG A 355 38.54 12.96 -6.47
N GLY A 356 37.86 12.87 -7.61
CA GLY A 356 38.45 12.61 -8.92
C GLY A 356 39.09 11.23 -9.08
N LYS A 357 38.94 10.33 -8.09
CA LYS A 357 39.52 8.98 -8.07
C LYS A 357 38.55 8.00 -7.42
N PRO A 358 38.46 6.75 -7.91
CA PRO A 358 37.59 5.75 -7.32
C PRO A 358 38.04 5.37 -5.89
N PRO A 359 37.11 4.90 -5.04
CA PRO A 359 37.41 4.21 -3.79
C PRO A 359 38.50 3.15 -3.95
N SER A 360 39.35 2.99 -2.93
CA SER A 360 40.25 1.83 -2.89
C SER A 360 39.45 0.52 -2.70
N ASP A 361 39.92 -0.59 -3.28
CA ASP A 361 39.26 -1.90 -3.16
C ASP A 361 39.07 -2.33 -1.71
N ARG A 362 40.01 -2.00 -0.82
CA ARG A 362 39.90 -2.29 0.62
C ARG A 362 38.72 -1.55 1.25
N MET A 363 38.54 -0.28 0.91
CA MET A 363 37.43 0.53 1.42
C MET A 363 36.10 -0.01 0.89
N MET A 364 36.04 -0.36 -0.40
CA MET A 364 34.86 -0.95 -1.03
C MET A 364 34.48 -2.27 -0.36
N ASN A 365 35.43 -3.21 -0.23
CA ASN A 365 35.18 -4.52 0.38
C ASN A 365 34.77 -4.42 1.84
N LEU A 366 35.39 -3.53 2.61
CA LEU A 366 35.02 -3.29 4.00
C LEU A 366 33.60 -2.72 4.12
N ALA A 367 33.28 -1.71 3.31
CA ALA A 367 31.96 -1.10 3.30
C ALA A 367 30.88 -2.09 2.84
N MET A 368 31.13 -2.86 1.78
CA MET A 368 30.26 -3.93 1.30
C MET A 368 30.00 -4.99 2.36
N THR A 369 31.04 -5.45 3.05
CA THR A 369 30.91 -6.44 4.12
C THR A 369 30.10 -5.88 5.28
N ALA A 370 30.37 -4.63 5.70
CA ALA A 370 29.60 -3.97 6.74
C ALA A 370 28.12 -3.81 6.33
N GLY A 371 27.85 -3.39 5.10
CA GLY A 371 26.49 -3.28 4.55
C GLY A 371 25.76 -4.62 4.51
N LEU A 372 26.44 -5.69 4.08
CA LEU A 372 25.89 -7.04 4.09
C LEU A 372 25.54 -7.51 5.51
N VAL A 373 26.42 -7.26 6.48
CA VAL A 373 26.16 -7.58 7.90
C VAL A 373 24.93 -6.84 8.40
N VAL A 374 24.78 -5.55 8.07
CA VAL A 374 23.60 -4.75 8.43
C VAL A 374 22.32 -5.33 7.81
N VAL A 375 22.33 -5.63 6.51
CA VAL A 375 21.15 -6.19 5.83
C VAL A 375 20.78 -7.57 6.38
N LEU A 376 21.75 -8.46 6.57
CA LEU A 376 21.52 -9.77 7.16
C LEU A 376 21.00 -9.65 8.60
N SER A 377 21.53 -8.71 9.38
CA SER A 377 21.05 -8.45 10.74
C SER A 377 19.59 -7.97 10.72
N LEU A 378 19.23 -7.09 9.79
CA LEU A 378 17.85 -6.62 9.61
C LEU A 378 16.91 -7.75 9.17
N MET A 379 17.35 -8.63 8.27
CA MET A 379 16.58 -9.80 7.85
C MET A 379 16.32 -10.76 9.02
N ILE A 380 17.36 -11.06 9.81
CA ILE A 380 17.25 -11.90 11.01
C ILE A 380 16.34 -11.22 12.04
N PHE A 381 16.46 -9.90 12.21
CA PHE A 381 15.62 -9.11 13.10
C PHE A 381 14.14 -9.18 12.70
N GLY A 382 13.80 -8.93 11.44
CA GLY A 382 12.43 -9.03 10.94
C GLY A 382 11.87 -10.45 11.04
N LEU A 383 12.68 -11.48 10.78
CA LEU A 383 12.27 -12.87 10.97
C LEU A 383 12.02 -13.20 12.45
N SER A 384 12.84 -12.65 13.35
CA SER A 384 12.66 -12.81 14.80
C SER A 384 11.36 -12.14 15.24
N ASN A 385 11.07 -10.92 14.77
CA ASN A 385 9.80 -10.25 15.05
C ASN A 385 8.61 -11.04 14.54
N ASP A 386 8.69 -11.63 13.33
CA ASP A 386 7.62 -12.47 12.80
C ASP A 386 7.29 -13.67 13.70
N ILE A 387 8.25 -14.18 14.46
CA ILE A 387 8.09 -15.35 15.34
C ILE A 387 7.69 -14.94 16.76
N PHE A 388 8.26 -13.85 17.29
CA PHE A 388 8.15 -13.49 18.71
C PHE A 388 7.16 -12.36 18.99
N CYS A 389 6.81 -11.54 17.99
CA CYS A 389 5.90 -10.39 18.15
C CYS A 389 4.50 -10.65 17.59
N THR A 390 4.08 -11.91 17.44
CA THR A 390 2.78 -12.31 16.86
C THR A 390 1.59 -11.74 17.60
#